data_AF-A0A354THD1-F1
#
_entry.id   AF-A0A354THD1-F1
#
_cell.length_a   1.000
_cell.length_b   1.000
_cell.length_c   1.000
_cell.angle_alpha   90.00
_cell.angle_beta   90.00
_cell.angle_gamma   90.00
#
_symmetry.space_group_name_H-M   'P 1'
#
loop_
_entity.id
_entity.type
_entity.pdbx_description
1 polymer ?
#
loop_
_entity_poly.entity_id
_entity_poly.type
_entity_poly.pdbx_seq_one_letter_code
_entity_poly.pdbx_strand_id
1 'polypeptide(L)'
;MIHALLDATQVLGTVEIDGATHEVCAEAVANHDRHTNLLTISLRAFIRSEKQDHIGEMTTPSWIPQPQTVTEHVEAGEAHEMANEVFATWRRKVYGLIPH
;
A
#
# COMPACT_ATOMS: atom_id res chain seq x y z
N MET A 1 13.90 19.00 -4.58
CA MET A 1 14.69 17.75 -4.45
C MET A 1 13.74 16.72 -3.91
N ILE A 2 13.54 15.63 -4.65
CA ILE A 2 12.61 14.56 -4.26
C ILE A 2 13.30 13.71 -3.19
N HIS A 3 12.62 13.51 -2.07
CA HIS A 3 13.07 12.74 -0.93
C HIS A 3 12.11 11.57 -0.70
N ALA A 4 12.62 10.33 -0.81
CA ALA A 4 11.87 9.14 -0.44
C ALA A 4 11.62 9.15 1.07
N LEU A 5 10.36 9.02 1.48
CA LEU A 5 9.94 9.11 2.89
C LEU A 5 9.44 7.79 3.46
N LEU A 6 8.79 6.98 2.62
CA LEU A 6 8.21 5.71 3.01
C LEU A 6 8.29 4.77 1.81
N ASP A 7 8.75 3.55 2.06
CA ASP A 7 8.59 2.41 1.18
C ASP A 7 8.24 1.23 2.08
N ALA A 8 6.95 0.91 2.17
CA ALA A 8 6.42 -0.03 3.13
C ALA A 8 5.40 -0.95 2.50
N THR A 9 5.62 -2.25 2.68
CA THR A 9 4.64 -3.31 2.39
C THR A 9 4.26 -4.01 3.69
N GLN A 10 2.97 -4.26 3.90
CA GLN A 10 2.47 -5.03 5.03
C GLN A 10 1.47 -6.10 4.60
N VAL A 11 1.65 -7.32 5.12
CA VAL A 11 0.66 -8.39 5.05
C VAL A 11 -0.45 -8.12 6.06
N LEU A 12 -1.70 -8.09 5.58
CA LEU A 12 -2.88 -7.77 6.37
C LEU A 12 -3.67 -9.01 6.80
N GLY A 13 -3.48 -10.13 6.11
CA GLY A 13 -4.17 -11.39 6.36
C GLY A 13 -4.00 -12.35 5.19
N THR A 14 -4.74 -13.44 5.22
CA THR A 14 -4.72 -14.48 4.19
C THR A 14 -6.12 -14.70 3.62
N VAL A 15 -6.20 -15.08 2.35
CA VAL A 15 -7.44 -15.46 1.66
C VAL A 15 -7.22 -16.76 0.89
N GLU A 16 -8.24 -17.62 0.84
CA GLU A 16 -8.25 -18.79 -0.04
C GLU A 16 -8.87 -18.43 -1.39
N ILE A 17 -8.11 -18.66 -2.46
CA ILE A 17 -8.56 -18.47 -3.85
C ILE A 17 -8.17 -19.73 -4.62
N ASP A 18 -9.14 -20.35 -5.28
CA ASP A 18 -8.96 -21.57 -6.06
C ASP A 18 -8.24 -22.71 -5.29
N GLY A 19 -8.51 -22.81 -3.98
CA GLY A 19 -7.92 -23.82 -3.10
C GLY A 19 -6.47 -23.54 -2.66
N ALA A 20 -5.96 -22.33 -2.92
CA ALA A 20 -4.63 -21.90 -2.50
C ALA A 20 -4.70 -20.66 -1.58
N THR A 21 -3.88 -20.68 -0.53
CA THR A 21 -3.71 -19.58 0.41
C THR A 21 -2.84 -18.48 -0.20
N HIS A 22 -3.35 -17.25 -0.14
CA HIS A 22 -2.65 -16.05 -0.60
C HIS A 22 -2.59 -15.01 0.52
N GLU A 23 -1.44 -14.35 0.65
CA GLU A 23 -1.29 -13.19 1.54
C GLU A 23 -1.88 -11.96 0.88
N VAL A 24 -2.76 -11.26 1.59
CA VAL A 24 -3.26 -9.94 1.20
C VAL A 24 -2.28 -8.88 1.68
N CYS A 25 -1.71 -8.14 0.74
CA CYS A 25 -0.68 -7.13 1.00
C CYS A 25 -1.24 -5.73 0.72
N ALA A 26 -0.83 -4.77 1.55
CA ALA A 26 -0.99 -3.33 1.29
C ALA A 26 0.39 -2.68 1.25
N GLU A 27 0.58 -1.78 0.29
CA GLU A 27 1.83 -1.06 0.08
C GLU A 27 1.59 0.45 -0.01
N ALA A 28 2.56 1.21 0.50
CA ALA A 28 2.68 2.65 0.31
C ALA A 28 4.11 3.04 -0.05
N VAL A 29 4.24 3.85 -1.10
CA VAL A 29 5.48 4.53 -1.49
C VAL A 29 5.25 6.03 -1.42
N ALA A 30 5.97 6.72 -0.54
CA ALA A 30 5.83 8.16 -0.32
C ALA A 30 7.09 8.92 -0.70
N ASN A 31 6.91 10.01 -1.44
CA ASN A 31 7.97 10.92 -1.87
C ASN A 31 7.56 12.35 -1.56
N HIS A 32 8.48 13.15 -1.03
CA HIS A 32 8.27 14.58 -0.81
C HIS A 32 9.23 15.42 -1.64
N ASP A 33 8.70 16.37 -2.40
CA ASP A 33 9.53 17.39 -3.04
C ASP A 33 9.63 18.62 -2.15
N ARG A 34 10.82 18.80 -1.57
CA ARG A 34 11.13 19.94 -0.68
C ARG A 34 11.10 21.30 -1.37
N HIS A 35 11.07 21.35 -2.70
CA HIS A 35 10.98 22.63 -3.42
C HIS A 35 9.54 23.14 -3.49
N THR A 36 8.59 22.22 -3.67
CA THR A 36 7.17 22.52 -3.84
C THR A 36 6.34 22.20 -2.59
N ASN A 37 6.99 21.66 -1.56
CA ASN A 37 6.36 21.10 -0.36
C ASN A 37 5.25 20.09 -0.69
N LEU A 38 5.43 19.34 -1.77
CA LEU A 38 4.45 18.39 -2.26
C LEU A 38 4.81 16.98 -1.83
N LEU A 39 3.97 16.36 -1.00
CA LEU A 39 4.00 14.95 -0.66
C LEU A 39 3.13 14.18 -1.66
N THR A 40 3.70 13.15 -2.28
CA THR A 40 3.00 12.20 -3.13
C THR A 40 3.09 10.82 -2.52
N ILE A 41 1.96 10.15 -2.30
CA ILE A 41 1.87 8.81 -1.73
C ILE A 41 1.15 7.92 -2.73
N SER A 42 1.86 6.94 -3.27
CA SER A 42 1.30 5.89 -4.11
C SER A 42 0.90 4.71 -3.24
N LEU A 43 -0.38 4.37 -3.26
CA LEU A 43 -0.98 3.28 -2.50
C LEU A 43 -1.40 2.17 -3.45
N ARG A 44 -1.07 0.93 -3.11
CA ARG A 44 -1.59 -0.24 -3.80
C ARG A 44 -1.89 -1.37 -2.82
N ALA A 45 -2.68 -2.32 -3.29
CA ALA A 45 -2.93 -3.57 -2.59
C ALA A 45 -2.93 -4.68 -3.64
N PHE A 46 -2.50 -5.86 -3.22
CA PHE A 46 -2.36 -7.03 -4.08
C PHE A 46 -2.39 -8.29 -3.21
N ILE A 47 -2.64 -9.43 -3.84
CA ILE A 47 -2.38 -10.72 -3.22
C ILE A 47 -1.08 -11.32 -3.78
N ARG A 48 -0.39 -12.11 -2.96
CA ARG A 48 0.75 -12.93 -3.40
C ARG A 48 0.63 -14.34 -2.83
N SER A 49 1.09 -15.34 -3.57
CA SER A 49 1.10 -16.72 -3.08
C SER A 49 2.13 -16.90 -1.97
N GLU A 50 1.79 -17.66 -0.93
CA GLU A 50 2.75 -18.09 0.09
C GLU A 50 3.72 -19.16 -0.42
N LYS A 51 3.30 -19.94 -1.44
CA LYS A 51 4.08 -21.06 -1.95
C LYS A 51 5.16 -20.56 -2.92
N GLN A 52 6.40 -21.00 -2.67
CA GLN A 52 7.60 -20.60 -3.40
C GLN A 52 7.63 -21.00 -4.89
N ASP A 53 6.66 -21.78 -5.37
CA ASP A 53 6.60 -22.20 -6.77
C ASP A 53 6.17 -21.03 -7.70
N HIS A 54 5.58 -19.97 -7.15
CA HIS A 54 5.09 -18.80 -7.89
C HIS A 54 5.56 -17.47 -7.26
N ILE A 55 6.80 -17.43 -6.75
CA ILE A 55 7.38 -16.19 -6.18
C ILE A 55 7.33 -15.08 -7.21
N GLY A 56 6.51 -14.06 -6.95
CA GLY A 56 6.44 -12.83 -7.75
C GLY A 56 5.12 -12.62 -8.49
N GLU A 57 4.20 -13.59 -8.49
CA GLU A 57 2.88 -13.37 -9.07
C GLU A 57 2.02 -12.52 -8.12
N MET A 58 1.87 -11.24 -8.47
CA MET A 58 1.00 -10.30 -7.80
C MET A 58 -0.31 -10.20 -8.56
N THR A 59 -1.41 -10.56 -7.90
CA THR A 59 -2.74 -10.48 -8.49
C THR A 59 -3.56 -9.42 -7.78
N THR A 60 -4.47 -8.77 -8.50
CA THR A 60 -5.40 -7.77 -7.96
C THR A 60 -6.85 -8.21 -8.23
N PRO A 61 -7.42 -9.07 -7.38
CA PRO A 61 -8.83 -9.43 -7.43
C PRO A 61 -9.76 -8.21 -7.45
N SER A 62 -10.97 -8.36 -7.99
CA SER A 62 -11.93 -7.26 -8.15
C SER A 62 -12.40 -6.61 -6.84
N TRP A 63 -12.32 -7.33 -5.71
CA TRP A 63 -12.62 -6.82 -4.38
C TRP A 63 -11.48 -6.01 -3.76
N ILE A 64 -10.24 -6.15 -4.28
CA ILE A 64 -9.12 -5.31 -3.84
C ILE A 64 -9.33 -3.89 -4.36
N PRO A 65 -9.16 -2.86 -3.50
CA PRO A 65 -9.28 -1.49 -3.95
C PRO A 65 -8.21 -1.17 -4.98
N GLN A 66 -8.62 -0.50 -6.06
CA GLN A 66 -7.70 -0.04 -7.11
C GLN A 66 -6.59 0.84 -6.53
N PRO A 67 -5.38 0.84 -7.12
CA PRO A 67 -4.30 1.73 -6.71
C PRO A 67 -4.75 3.19 -6.65
N GLN A 68 -4.26 3.92 -5.65
CA GLN A 68 -4.61 5.33 -5.42
C GLN A 68 -3.34 6.15 -5.26
N THR A 69 -3.38 7.40 -5.73
CA THR A 69 -2.33 8.37 -5.44
C THR A 69 -2.94 9.50 -4.63
N VAL A 70 -2.31 9.81 -3.49
CA VAL A 70 -2.66 10.93 -2.63
C VAL A 70 -1.56 11.98 -2.78
N THR A 71 -1.95 13.22 -3.02
CA THR A 71 -1.03 14.35 -3.16
C THR A 71 -1.45 15.46 -2.21
N GLU A 72 -0.53 15.89 -1.35
CA GLU A 72 -0.81 16.90 -0.32
C GLU A 72 0.33 17.91 -0.23
N HIS A 73 -0.01 19.17 0.03
CA HIS A 73 0.99 20.18 0.38
C HIS A 73 1.27 20.12 1.87
N VAL A 74 2.49 19.75 2.24
CA VAL A 74 2.90 19.55 3.63
C VAL A 74 4.37 19.91 3.80
N GLU A 75 4.70 20.50 4.94
CA GLU A 75 6.09 20.81 5.26
C GLU A 75 6.90 19.53 5.48
N ALA A 76 8.20 19.58 5.19
CA ALA A 76 9.06 18.40 5.27
C ALA A 76 9.07 17.74 6.67
N GLY A 77 8.83 18.51 7.74
CA GLY A 77 8.76 18.01 9.11
C GLY A 77 7.51 17.16 9.41
N GLU A 78 6.42 17.40 8.69
CA GLU A 78 5.12 16.73 8.90
C GLU A 78 4.87 15.63 7.86
N ALA A 79 5.61 15.65 6.75
CA ALA A 79 5.39 14.75 5.62
C ALA A 79 5.49 13.26 5.98
N HIS A 80 6.37 12.89 6.93
CA HIS A 80 6.50 11.49 7.36
C HIS A 80 5.31 11.04 8.22
N GLU A 81 4.79 11.90 9.09
CA GLU A 81 3.61 11.59 9.92
C GLU A 81 2.38 11.42 9.02
N MET A 82 2.13 12.37 8.13
CA MET A 82 1.04 12.31 7.15
C MET A 82 1.11 11.03 6.28
N ALA A 83 2.30 10.66 5.80
CA ALA A 83 2.48 9.44 5.01
C ALA A 83 2.08 8.17 5.80
N ASN A 84 2.43 8.10 7.09
CA ASN A 84 2.06 6.98 7.97
C ASN A 84 0.56 6.94 8.26
N GLU A 85 -0.08 8.08 8.48
CA GLU A 85 -1.53 8.17 8.70
C GLU A 85 -2.34 7.74 7.48
N VAL A 86 -1.93 8.22 6.29
CA VAL A 86 -2.51 7.81 5.01
C VAL A 86 -2.35 6.30 4.83
N PHE A 87 -1.16 5.76 5.09
CA PHE A 87 -0.94 4.31 4.98
C PHE A 87 -1.73 3.52 6.02
N ALA A 88 -1.86 3.99 7.26
CA ALA A 88 -2.71 3.37 8.27
C ALA A 88 -4.18 3.31 7.83
N THR A 89 -4.68 4.38 7.23
CA THR A 89 -6.04 4.45 6.69
C THR A 89 -6.22 3.50 5.52
N TRP A 90 -5.25 3.45 4.60
CA TRP A 90 -5.24 2.50 3.48
C TRP A 90 -5.30 1.04 3.97
N ARG A 91 -4.46 0.67 4.94
CA ARG A 91 -4.44 -0.68 5.51
C ARG A 91 -5.80 -1.07 6.10
N ARG A 92 -6.44 -0.18 6.85
CA ARG A 92 -7.79 -0.44 7.41
C ARG A 92 -8.82 -0.65 6.31
N LYS A 93 -8.77 0.16 5.24
CA LYS A 93 -9.66 0.02 4.08
C LYS A 93 -9.46 -1.32 3.38
N VAL A 94 -8.23 -1.70 3.09
CA VAL A 94 -7.93 -2.99 2.42
C VAL A 94 -8.37 -4.15 3.31
N TYR A 95 -8.04 -4.11 4.61
CA TYR A 95 -8.44 -5.15 5.56
C TYR A 95 -9.96 -5.34 5.61
N GLY A 96 -10.74 -4.27 5.63
CA GLY A 96 -12.20 -4.33 5.64
C GLY A 96 -12.84 -4.86 4.35
N LEU A 97 -12.07 -5.04 3.27
CA LEU A 97 -12.52 -5.61 2.00
C LEU A 97 -12.09 -7.07 1.83
N ILE A 98 -11.31 -7.63 2.76
CA ILE A 98 -10.91 -9.03 2.72
C ILE A 98 -12.16 -9.91 2.88
N PRO A 99 -12.45 -10.82 1.93
CA PRO A 99 -13.56 -11.76 2.06
C PRO A 99 -13.37 -12.70 3.27
N HIS A 100 -14.46 -12.97 3.99
CA HIS A 100 -14.52 -13.90 5.12
C HIS A 100 -15.34 -15.14 4.79
#